data_AF-A0A5Q0EKX8-F1
#
_entry.id   AF-A0A5Q0EKX8-F1
#
_cell.length_a   1.000
_cell.length_b   1.000
_cell.length_c   1.000
_cell.angle_alpha   90.00
_cell.angle_beta   90.00
_cell.angle_gamma   90.00
#
_symmetry.space_group_name_H-M   'P 1'
#
loop_
_entity.id
_entity.type
_entity.pdbx_description
1 polymer ?
#
loop_
_entity_poly.entity_id
_entity_poly.type
_entity_poly.pdbx_seq_one_letter_code
_entity_poly.pdbx_strand_id
1 'polypeptide(L)'
;MNITVVNREFPTEPIASTAFAILHPLCGLNSRFLYWYLRSPVFITYVESVQTGIAYPAVNDGQFFSGLFPLAPISEQHRIVAKIDELMALCDQLDAERNARDTTHRQLIRAIHHPLTEATDSTQTHRAWQRIRDHFNPLYTTPEAVQALRQTILQLAVQGKLVPQDPNDEPASELLKRIEAEKAKLVAEGKIRKPKPLPPISEEEKPFALPEGWEWVIFGNVAIIERGGSPRPIKDYLTEESSGLNWIKIGDSDIGITVTLYQLH
;
A
#
# COMPACT_ATOMS: atom_id res chain seq x y z
N MET A 1 23.48 10.19 -10.90
CA MET A 1 24.96 10.13 -10.92
C MET A 1 25.48 10.08 -9.49
N ASN A 2 26.37 9.15 -9.16
CA ASN A 2 26.97 9.06 -7.82
C ASN A 2 28.30 9.80 -7.81
N ILE A 3 28.38 10.89 -7.05
CA ILE A 3 29.56 11.77 -6.99
C ILE A 3 29.94 11.92 -5.52
N THR A 4 31.24 11.92 -5.24
CA THR A 4 31.79 12.20 -3.91
C THR A 4 32.93 13.20 -4.01
N VAL A 5 33.13 14.00 -2.96
CA VAL A 5 34.23 14.95 -2.87
C VAL A 5 35.27 14.40 -1.90
N VAL A 6 36.50 14.27 -2.37
CA VAL A 6 37.63 13.82 -1.56
C VAL A 6 38.45 15.04 -1.12
N ASN A 7 38.18 15.53 0.10
CA ASN A 7 38.88 16.68 0.69
C ASN A 7 40.14 16.26 1.45
N ARG A 8 41.03 15.50 0.79
CA ARG A 8 42.35 15.18 1.34
C ARG A 8 43.41 15.35 0.27
N GLU A 9 44.55 15.87 0.66
CA GLU A 9 45.74 15.87 -0.19
C GLU A 9 46.36 14.47 -0.18
N PHE A 10 46.76 14.02 -1.36
CA PHE A 10 47.51 12.80 -1.51
C PHE A 10 48.96 13.16 -1.81
N PRO A 11 49.94 12.57 -1.11
CA PRO A 11 51.36 12.82 -1.40
C PRO A 11 51.79 12.26 -2.76
N THR A 12 51.04 11.30 -3.29
CA THR A 12 51.22 10.70 -4.61
C THR A 12 49.87 10.60 -5.32
N GLU A 13 49.86 10.73 -6.64
CA GLU A 13 48.63 10.65 -7.43
C GLU A 13 47.91 9.31 -7.18
N PRO A 14 46.64 9.32 -6.75
CA PRO A 14 45.92 8.11 -6.42
C PRO A 14 45.53 7.35 -7.69
N ILE A 15 45.72 6.03 -7.68
CA ILE A 15 45.24 5.15 -8.74
C ILE A 15 43.74 4.91 -8.54
N ALA A 16 42.92 5.23 -9.54
CA ALA A 16 41.50 4.88 -9.56
C ALA A 16 41.22 3.75 -10.54
N SER A 17 40.20 2.94 -10.22
CA SER A 17 39.65 1.96 -11.15
C SER A 17 39.00 2.67 -12.35
N THR A 18 38.98 2.01 -13.50
CA THR A 18 38.27 2.45 -14.72
C THR A 18 36.77 2.69 -14.52
N ALA A 19 36.19 2.18 -13.43
CA ALA A 19 34.81 2.44 -13.05
C ALA A 19 34.57 3.86 -12.47
N PHE A 20 35.62 4.65 -12.23
CA PHE A 20 35.52 6.00 -11.68
C PHE A 20 36.16 7.04 -12.61
N ALA A 21 35.49 8.17 -12.77
CA ALA A 21 36.08 9.38 -13.31
C ALA A 21 36.56 10.27 -12.16
N ILE A 22 37.83 10.69 -12.18
CA ILE A 22 38.38 11.67 -11.23
C ILE A 22 38.39 13.04 -11.88
N LEU A 23 37.79 14.03 -11.23
CA LEU A 23 37.80 15.42 -11.67
C LEU A 23 38.72 16.23 -10.75
N HIS A 24 39.73 16.87 -11.33
CA HIS A 24 40.63 17.78 -10.64
C HIS A 24 40.29 19.24 -11.03
N PRO A 25 39.63 20.00 -10.13
CA PRO A 25 39.36 21.41 -10.38
C PRO A 25 40.65 22.20 -10.58
N LEU A 26 40.71 23.02 -11.62
CA LEU A 26 41.88 23.85 -11.93
C LEU A 26 41.81 25.20 -11.21
N CYS A 27 42.97 25.82 -11.01
CA CYS A 27 43.11 27.23 -10.60
C CYS A 27 42.34 27.63 -9.32
N GLY A 28 42.22 26.71 -8.36
CA GLY A 28 41.56 26.97 -7.08
C GLY A 28 40.03 26.95 -7.13
N LEU A 29 39.42 26.47 -8.23
CA LEU A 29 37.98 26.20 -8.30
C LEU A 29 37.55 25.32 -7.11
N ASN A 30 36.55 25.79 -6.37
CA ASN A 30 36.11 25.11 -5.16
C ASN A 30 35.44 23.77 -5.51
N SER A 31 36.00 22.65 -5.03
CA SER A 31 35.50 21.30 -5.32
C SER A 31 34.05 21.08 -4.89
N ARG A 32 33.60 21.71 -3.79
CA ARG A 32 32.20 21.63 -3.34
C ARG A 32 31.27 22.41 -4.25
N PHE A 33 31.70 23.54 -4.78
CA PHE A 33 30.92 24.31 -5.75
C PHE A 33 30.71 23.52 -7.05
N LEU A 34 31.77 22.89 -7.59
CA LEU A 34 31.67 21.98 -8.73
C LEU A 34 30.75 20.79 -8.41
N TYR A 35 30.90 20.18 -7.25
CA TYR A 35 30.03 19.07 -6.79
C TYR A 35 28.55 19.44 -6.80
N TRP A 36 28.18 20.62 -6.28
CA TRP A 36 26.80 21.07 -6.25
C TRP A 36 26.25 21.33 -7.66
N TYR A 37 27.06 21.90 -8.56
CA TYR A 37 26.67 22.07 -9.95
C TYR A 37 26.41 20.71 -10.65
N LEU A 38 27.30 19.73 -10.48
CA LEU A 38 27.15 18.40 -11.11
C LEU A 38 25.92 17.63 -10.58
N ARG A 39 25.40 18.00 -9.40
CA ARG A 39 24.16 17.45 -8.84
C ARG A 39 22.93 18.32 -9.11
N SER A 40 23.10 19.48 -9.71
CA SER A 40 21.99 20.38 -10.01
C SER A 40 21.11 19.80 -11.11
N PRO A 41 19.81 20.10 -11.13
CA PRO A 41 18.91 19.69 -12.21
C PRO A 41 19.42 20.13 -13.59
N VAL A 42 20.06 21.31 -13.69
CA VAL A 42 20.61 21.84 -14.94
C VAL A 42 21.62 20.88 -15.57
N PHE A 43 22.59 20.40 -14.79
CA PHE A 43 23.59 19.48 -15.31
C PHE A 43 23.03 18.07 -15.52
N ILE A 44 22.14 17.61 -14.63
CA ILE A 44 21.50 16.29 -14.77
C ILE A 44 20.69 16.22 -16.07
N THR A 45 19.86 17.21 -16.36
CA THR A 45 19.09 17.27 -17.61
C THR A 45 19.99 17.33 -18.84
N TYR A 46 21.10 18.05 -18.77
CA TYR A 46 22.11 18.03 -19.83
C TYR A 46 22.66 16.62 -20.08
N VAL A 47 23.16 15.95 -19.03
CA VAL A 47 23.70 14.58 -19.15
C VAL A 47 22.63 13.62 -19.69
N GLU A 48 21.40 13.74 -19.22
CA GLU A 48 20.27 12.92 -19.68
C GLU A 48 19.93 13.11 -21.16
N SER A 49 20.23 14.27 -21.73
CA SER A 49 20.02 14.57 -23.15
C SER A 49 21.11 14.03 -24.08
N VAL A 50 22.32 13.79 -23.55
CA VAL A 50 23.49 13.35 -24.35
C VAL A 50 23.88 11.90 -24.07
N GLN A 51 23.35 11.29 -23.00
CA GLN A 51 23.59 9.89 -22.67
C GLN A 51 23.07 8.96 -23.76
N THR A 52 23.75 7.83 -23.94
CA THR A 52 23.43 6.82 -24.94
C THR A 52 23.31 5.45 -24.29
N GLY A 53 22.50 4.56 -24.87
CA GLY A 53 22.27 3.20 -24.35
C GLY A 53 20.91 3.05 -23.65
N ILE A 54 20.25 1.91 -23.86
CA ILE A 54 18.90 1.64 -23.33
C ILE A 54 18.96 0.94 -21.97
N ALA A 55 19.79 -0.11 -21.84
CA ALA A 55 19.91 -0.89 -20.60
C ALA A 55 20.90 -0.26 -19.59
N TYR A 56 21.94 0.42 -20.10
CA TYR A 56 22.96 1.11 -19.30
C TYR A 56 23.27 2.46 -19.94
N PRO A 57 22.46 3.50 -19.65
CA PRO A 57 22.72 4.84 -20.15
C PRO A 57 24.09 5.34 -19.67
N ALA A 58 24.93 5.77 -20.62
CA ALA A 58 26.28 6.28 -20.34
C ALA A 58 26.59 7.53 -21.17
N VAL A 59 27.42 8.40 -20.63
CA VAL A 59 27.97 9.59 -21.30
C VAL A 59 29.47 9.40 -21.50
N ASN A 60 29.99 9.72 -22.69
CA ASN A 60 31.44 9.67 -22.92
C ASN A 60 32.12 10.97 -22.49
N ASP A 61 33.44 10.94 -22.32
CA ASP A 61 34.23 12.09 -21.85
C ASP A 61 34.02 13.34 -22.70
N GLY A 62 34.02 13.20 -24.03
CA GLY A 62 33.84 14.33 -24.95
C GLY A 62 32.49 15.04 -24.75
N GLN A 63 31.42 14.27 -24.60
CA GLN A 63 30.10 14.81 -24.27
C GLN A 63 30.07 15.38 -22.85
N PHE A 64 30.65 14.68 -21.87
CA PHE A 64 30.67 15.15 -20.48
C PHE A 64 31.33 16.52 -20.34
N PHE A 65 32.52 16.71 -20.94
CA PHE A 65 33.26 17.96 -20.91
C PHE A 65 32.70 19.07 -21.82
N SER A 66 31.70 18.76 -22.66
CA SER A 66 31.00 19.75 -23.48
C SER A 66 29.89 20.50 -22.72
N GLY A 67 29.62 20.12 -21.46
CA GLY A 67 28.60 20.76 -20.62
C GLY A 67 28.97 22.19 -20.23
N LEU A 68 27.97 23.08 -20.20
CA LEU A 68 28.16 24.50 -19.86
C LEU A 68 28.28 24.72 -18.36
N PHE A 69 29.45 25.15 -17.88
CA PHE A 69 29.68 25.42 -16.46
C PHE A 69 29.59 26.92 -16.11
N PRO A 70 28.71 27.35 -15.20
CA PRO A 70 28.64 28.73 -14.73
C PRO A 70 29.76 29.02 -13.73
N LEU A 71 30.85 29.63 -14.20
CA LEU A 71 32.00 29.96 -13.36
C LEU A 71 31.77 31.27 -12.59
N ALA A 72 31.56 31.17 -11.27
CA ALA A 72 31.53 32.31 -10.36
C ALA A 72 32.94 32.70 -9.85
N PRO A 73 33.17 33.95 -9.40
CA PRO A 73 34.42 34.34 -8.73
C PRO A 73 34.69 33.50 -7.48
N ILE A 74 35.96 33.23 -7.16
CA ILE A 74 36.37 32.30 -6.08
C ILE A 74 35.73 32.65 -4.73
N SER A 75 35.73 33.93 -4.33
CA SER A 75 35.09 34.36 -3.07
C SER A 75 33.57 34.15 -3.08
N GLU A 76 32.93 34.22 -4.23
CA GLU A 76 31.50 33.94 -4.37
C GLU A 76 31.19 32.46 -4.29
N GLN A 77 32.02 31.60 -4.90
CA GLN A 77 31.90 30.14 -4.76
C GLN A 77 31.87 29.71 -3.30
N HIS A 78 32.77 30.25 -2.46
CA HIS A 78 32.81 29.95 -1.03
C HIS A 78 31.52 30.40 -0.30
N ARG A 79 31.02 31.60 -0.60
CA ARG A 79 29.76 32.11 -0.02
C ARG A 79 28.55 31.26 -0.45
N ILE A 80 28.49 30.84 -1.71
CA ILE A 80 27.45 29.96 -2.23
C ILE A 80 27.49 28.60 -1.52
N VAL A 81 28.67 27.98 -1.44
CA VAL A 81 28.83 26.68 -0.76
C VAL A 81 28.40 26.78 0.71
N ALA A 82 28.82 27.81 1.42
CA ALA A 82 28.42 28.02 2.81
C ALA A 82 26.89 28.16 2.96
N LYS A 83 26.22 28.86 2.03
CA LYS A 83 24.76 29.00 2.07
C LYS A 83 24.04 27.71 1.73
N ILE A 84 24.55 26.93 0.77
CA ILE A 84 24.00 25.60 0.47
C ILE A 84 24.13 24.72 1.71
N ASP A 85 25.28 24.70 2.37
CA ASP A 85 25.51 23.88 3.56
C ASP A 85 24.54 24.25 4.70
N GLU A 86 24.31 25.54 4.93
CA GLU A 86 23.30 26.03 5.88
C GLU A 86 21.88 25.54 5.54
N LEU A 87 21.47 25.68 4.27
CA LEU A 87 20.11 25.31 3.83
C LEU A 87 19.90 23.79 3.83
N MET A 88 20.91 23.01 3.45
CA MET A 88 20.84 21.55 3.48
C MET A 88 20.73 21.04 4.91
N ALA A 89 21.46 21.65 5.86
CA ALA A 89 21.33 21.32 7.28
C ALA A 89 19.90 21.60 7.81
N LEU A 90 19.26 22.67 7.35
CA LEU A 90 17.85 22.95 7.68
C LEU A 90 16.90 21.90 7.09
N CYS A 91 17.12 21.48 5.84
CA CYS A 91 16.35 20.39 5.23
C CYS A 91 16.50 19.09 6.02
N ASP A 92 17.73 18.71 6.39
CA ASP A 92 18.01 17.51 7.19
C ASP A 92 17.29 17.56 8.54
N GLN A 93 17.25 18.73 9.20
CA GLN A 93 16.51 18.92 10.45
C GLN A 93 15.00 18.72 10.24
N LEU A 94 14.41 19.32 9.20
CA LEU A 94 12.98 19.19 8.92
C LEU A 94 12.59 17.74 8.60
N ASP A 95 13.42 17.03 7.84
CA ASP A 95 13.21 15.62 7.55
C ASP A 95 13.31 14.76 8.82
N ALA A 96 14.27 15.05 9.71
CA ALA A 96 14.38 14.37 11.00
C ALA A 96 13.14 14.59 11.88
N GLU A 97 12.67 15.84 12.00
CA GLU A 97 11.47 16.19 12.77
C GLU A 97 10.21 15.50 12.21
N ARG A 98 10.05 15.50 10.89
CA ARG A 98 8.94 14.80 10.22
C ARG A 98 8.98 13.31 10.49
N ASN A 99 10.15 12.67 10.33
CA ASN A 99 10.31 11.24 10.56
C ASN A 99 10.04 10.85 12.03
N ALA A 100 10.45 11.70 12.98
CA ALA A 100 10.16 11.51 14.40
C ALA A 100 8.66 11.62 14.70
N ARG A 101 7.98 12.63 14.14
CA ARG A 101 6.53 12.82 14.25
C ARG A 101 5.77 11.62 13.68
N ASP A 102 6.13 11.19 12.47
CA ASP A 102 5.45 10.09 11.78
C ASP A 102 5.68 8.74 12.49
N THR A 103 6.85 8.57 13.12
CA THR A 103 7.12 7.41 13.98
C THR A 103 6.28 7.43 15.24
N THR A 104 6.22 8.57 15.92
CA THR A 104 5.40 8.76 17.13
C THR A 104 3.91 8.54 16.83
N HIS A 105 3.43 9.09 15.72
CA HIS A 105 2.06 8.92 15.25
C HIS A 105 1.73 7.44 14.99
N ARG A 106 2.60 6.71 14.29
CA ARG A 106 2.43 5.26 14.06
C ARG A 106 2.41 4.45 15.35
N GLN A 107 3.28 4.79 16.31
CA GLN A 107 3.30 4.11 17.61
C GLN A 107 2.01 4.34 18.40
N LEU A 108 1.48 5.57 18.37
CA LEU A 108 0.23 5.92 19.06
C LEU A 108 -0.97 5.20 18.43
N ILE A 109 -1.06 5.16 17.10
CA ILE A 109 -2.06 4.37 16.38
C ILE A 109 -1.96 2.90 16.81
N ARG A 110 -0.77 2.30 16.76
CA ARG A 110 -0.58 0.90 17.18
C ARG A 110 -1.02 0.66 18.63
N ALA A 111 -0.65 1.55 19.55
CA ALA A 111 -0.99 1.43 20.97
C ALA A 111 -2.50 1.49 21.23
N ILE A 112 -3.25 2.21 20.39
CA ILE A 112 -4.71 2.32 20.50
C ILE A 112 -5.42 1.14 19.83
N HIS A 113 -4.85 0.62 18.73
CA HIS A 113 -5.37 -0.57 18.05
C HIS A 113 -5.15 -1.87 18.83
N HIS A 114 -4.00 -2.03 19.47
CA HIS A 114 -3.63 -3.28 20.14
C HIS A 114 -4.63 -3.74 21.22
N PRO A 115 -5.18 -2.87 22.08
CA PRO A 115 -6.23 -3.26 23.03
C PRO A 115 -7.51 -3.77 22.37
N LEU A 116 -7.84 -3.35 21.13
CA LEU A 116 -9.01 -3.87 20.43
C LEU A 116 -8.81 -5.33 20.00
N THR A 117 -7.63 -5.67 19.48
CA THR A 117 -7.35 -7.00 18.96
C THR A 117 -7.20 -8.03 20.08
N GLU A 118 -6.65 -7.61 21.21
CA GLU A 118 -6.40 -8.45 22.40
C GLU A 118 -7.60 -8.55 23.36
N ALA A 119 -8.64 -7.73 23.17
CA ALA A 119 -9.79 -7.74 24.08
C ALA A 119 -10.43 -9.14 24.13
N THR A 120 -10.56 -9.66 25.35
CA THR A 120 -11.17 -10.96 25.64
C THR A 120 -12.63 -10.84 26.08
N ASP A 121 -13.07 -9.65 26.49
CA ASP A 121 -14.43 -9.40 26.97
C ASP A 121 -15.03 -8.11 26.39
N SER A 122 -16.36 -8.00 26.48
CA SER A 122 -17.12 -6.87 25.94
C SER A 122 -16.80 -5.53 26.60
N THR A 123 -16.35 -5.53 27.86
CA THR A 123 -16.03 -4.31 28.61
C THR A 123 -14.69 -3.73 28.15
N GLN A 124 -13.69 -4.58 27.93
CA GLN A 124 -12.39 -4.21 27.36
C GLN A 124 -12.55 -3.66 25.94
N THR A 125 -13.33 -4.34 25.10
CA THR A 125 -13.67 -3.88 23.76
C THR A 125 -14.35 -2.52 23.78
N HIS A 126 -15.34 -2.33 24.67
CA HIS A 126 -16.03 -1.04 24.81
C HIS A 126 -15.07 0.08 25.21
N ARG A 127 -14.20 -0.14 26.21
CA ARG A 127 -13.20 0.84 26.63
C ARG A 127 -12.19 1.18 25.54
N ALA A 128 -11.76 0.18 24.76
CA ALA A 128 -10.86 0.39 23.64
C ALA A 128 -11.51 1.25 22.53
N TRP A 129 -12.78 0.99 22.21
CA TRP A 129 -13.56 1.81 21.30
C TRP A 129 -13.79 3.24 21.79
N GLN A 130 -14.04 3.44 23.09
CA GLN A 130 -14.15 4.77 23.68
C GLN A 130 -12.86 5.58 23.47
N ARG A 131 -11.68 4.98 23.71
CA ARG A 131 -10.39 5.64 23.47
C ARG A 131 -10.19 6.05 22.01
N ILE A 132 -10.57 5.20 21.07
CA ILE A 132 -10.50 5.51 19.63
C ILE A 132 -11.40 6.69 19.29
N ARG A 133 -12.65 6.67 19.80
CA ARG A 133 -13.62 7.74 19.55
C ARG A 133 -13.13 9.08 20.11
N ASP A 134 -12.64 9.08 21.34
CA ASP A 134 -12.21 10.30 22.04
C ASP A 134 -10.96 10.92 21.38
N HIS A 135 -10.15 10.10 20.70
CA HIS A 135 -8.95 10.54 19.98
C HIS A 135 -9.04 10.37 18.46
N PHE A 136 -10.24 10.24 17.90
CA PHE A 136 -10.41 9.86 16.49
C PHE A 136 -9.81 10.89 15.53
N ASN A 137 -10.21 12.15 15.67
CA ASN A 137 -9.79 13.24 14.78
C ASN A 137 -8.26 13.46 14.76
N PRO A 138 -7.54 13.57 15.90
CA PRO A 138 -6.10 13.83 15.86
C PRO A 138 -5.27 12.64 15.33
N LEU A 139 -5.82 11.42 15.38
CA LEU A 139 -5.08 10.20 15.07
C LEU A 139 -5.35 9.67 13.67
N TYR A 140 -6.57 9.80 13.16
CA TYR A 140 -6.94 9.24 11.86
C TYR A 140 -6.99 10.31 10.77
N THR A 141 -5.95 11.16 10.70
CA THR A 141 -5.82 12.21 9.67
C THR A 141 -5.10 11.72 8.41
N THR A 142 -4.41 10.59 8.48
CA THR A 142 -3.66 9.99 7.36
C THR A 142 -4.45 8.85 6.71
N PRO A 143 -4.39 8.68 5.38
CA PRO A 143 -5.05 7.56 4.70
C PRO A 143 -4.67 6.18 5.27
N GLU A 144 -3.40 6.02 5.65
CA GLU A 144 -2.86 4.79 6.20
C GLU A 144 -3.48 4.43 7.55
N ALA A 145 -3.65 5.42 8.45
CA ALA A 145 -4.30 5.21 9.74
C ALA A 145 -5.76 4.80 9.56
N VAL A 146 -6.49 5.46 8.65
CA VAL A 146 -7.89 5.11 8.35
C VAL A 146 -7.99 3.70 7.77
N GLN A 147 -7.06 3.32 6.89
CA GLN A 147 -7.01 1.97 6.34
C GLN A 147 -6.77 0.91 7.42
N ALA A 148 -5.82 1.15 8.34
CA ALA A 148 -5.56 0.26 9.46
C ALA A 148 -6.81 0.08 10.35
N LEU A 149 -7.58 1.16 10.56
CA LEU A 149 -8.84 1.10 11.28
C LEU A 149 -9.91 0.28 10.57
N ARG A 150 -10.08 0.45 9.26
CA ARG A 150 -11.00 -0.37 8.47
C ARG A 150 -10.67 -1.86 8.60
N GLN A 151 -9.40 -2.21 8.47
CA GLN A 151 -8.97 -3.61 8.61
C GLN A 151 -9.24 -4.16 10.02
N THR A 152 -8.99 -3.34 11.06
CA THR A 152 -9.29 -3.74 12.44
C THR A 152 -10.79 -3.96 12.66
N ILE A 153 -11.65 -3.08 12.13
CA ILE A 153 -13.11 -3.23 12.20
C ILE A 153 -13.56 -4.54 11.55
N LEU A 154 -13.06 -4.83 10.35
CA LEU A 154 -13.39 -6.06 9.62
C LEU A 154 -12.91 -7.31 10.36
N GLN A 155 -11.71 -7.28 10.92
CA GLN A 155 -11.17 -8.37 11.72
C GLN A 155 -12.05 -8.65 12.95
N LEU A 156 -12.45 -7.62 13.67
CA LEU A 156 -13.33 -7.76 14.85
C LEU A 156 -14.73 -8.26 14.46
N ALA A 157 -15.23 -7.86 13.29
CA ALA A 157 -16.52 -8.33 12.78
C ALA A 157 -16.50 -9.84 12.55
N VAL A 158 -15.50 -10.36 11.84
CA VAL A 158 -15.40 -11.80 11.55
C VAL A 158 -15.02 -12.65 12.77
N GLN A 159 -14.47 -12.03 13.81
CA GLN A 159 -14.22 -12.67 15.10
C GLN A 159 -15.45 -12.65 16.03
N GLY A 160 -16.55 -11.99 15.63
CA GLY A 160 -17.73 -11.82 16.48
C GLY A 160 -17.50 -10.91 17.70
N LYS A 161 -16.43 -10.10 17.69
CA LYS A 161 -16.08 -9.18 18.78
C LYS A 161 -16.62 -7.76 18.59
N LEU A 162 -17.19 -7.47 17.42
CA LEU A 162 -17.65 -6.12 17.09
C LEU A 162 -18.93 -5.72 17.85
N VAL A 163 -19.77 -6.68 18.20
CA VAL A 163 -21.04 -6.48 18.90
C VAL A 163 -21.17 -7.46 20.09
N PRO A 164 -21.98 -7.13 21.11
CA PRO A 164 -22.31 -8.09 22.18
C PRO A 164 -23.00 -9.34 21.63
N GLN A 165 -22.71 -10.51 22.21
CA GLN A 165 -23.39 -11.76 21.88
C GLN A 165 -24.66 -11.90 22.72
N ASP A 166 -25.77 -12.35 22.12
CA ASP A 166 -26.99 -12.72 22.83
C ASP A 166 -27.10 -14.26 22.91
N PRO A 167 -27.08 -14.87 24.11
CA PRO A 167 -27.23 -16.31 24.27
C PRO A 167 -28.57 -16.87 23.76
N ASN A 168 -29.57 -16.01 23.52
CA ASN A 168 -30.87 -16.41 22.97
C ASN A 168 -30.90 -16.37 21.44
N ASP A 169 -29.84 -15.90 20.78
CA ASP A 169 -29.76 -15.93 19.32
C ASP A 169 -29.75 -17.37 18.81
N GLU A 170 -30.35 -17.56 17.63
CA GLU A 170 -30.34 -18.86 16.96
C GLU A 170 -28.90 -19.27 16.63
N PRO A 171 -28.45 -20.48 17.04
CA PRO A 171 -27.09 -20.91 16.76
C PRO A 171 -26.88 -21.12 15.26
N ALA A 172 -25.66 -20.87 14.79
CA ALA A 172 -25.29 -20.99 13.39
C ALA A 172 -25.58 -22.39 12.80
N SER A 173 -25.58 -23.44 13.64
CA SER A 173 -25.93 -24.81 13.26
C SER A 173 -27.34 -24.94 12.63
N GLU A 174 -28.33 -24.18 13.10
CA GLU A 174 -29.68 -24.21 12.52
C GLU A 174 -29.73 -23.51 11.16
N LEU A 175 -28.94 -22.46 10.96
CA LEU A 175 -28.75 -21.87 9.64
C LEU A 175 -28.04 -22.84 8.68
N LEU A 176 -27.02 -23.56 9.16
CA LEU A 176 -26.34 -24.57 8.34
C LEU A 176 -27.27 -25.69 7.89
N LYS A 177 -28.14 -26.21 8.76
CA LYS A 177 -29.17 -27.19 8.37
C LYS A 177 -30.09 -26.66 7.28
N ARG A 178 -30.52 -25.40 7.37
CA ARG A 178 -31.36 -24.76 6.34
C ARG A 178 -30.61 -24.59 5.01
N ILE A 179 -29.33 -24.19 5.06
CA ILE A 179 -28.47 -24.08 3.88
C ILE A 179 -28.28 -25.46 3.23
N GLU A 180 -28.04 -26.51 4.01
CA GLU A 180 -27.90 -27.88 3.49
C GLU A 180 -29.19 -28.39 2.83
N ALA A 181 -30.35 -28.13 3.46
CA ALA A 181 -31.65 -28.50 2.91
C ALA A 181 -31.93 -27.77 1.58
N GLU A 182 -31.67 -26.46 1.52
CA GLU A 182 -31.84 -25.68 0.29
C GLU A 182 -30.88 -26.15 -0.81
N LYS A 183 -29.62 -26.43 -0.45
CA LYS A 183 -28.64 -26.97 -1.40
C LYS A 183 -29.05 -28.35 -1.91
N ALA A 184 -29.57 -29.24 -1.06
CA ALA A 184 -30.06 -30.55 -1.47
C ALA A 184 -31.25 -30.43 -2.44
N LYS A 185 -32.16 -29.49 -2.19
CA LYS A 185 -33.27 -29.17 -3.09
C LYS A 185 -32.77 -28.66 -4.44
N LEU A 186 -31.83 -27.72 -4.47
CA LEU A 186 -31.24 -27.20 -5.72
C LEU A 186 -30.48 -28.28 -6.52
N VAL A 187 -29.85 -29.26 -5.85
CA VAL A 187 -29.24 -30.43 -6.52
C VAL A 187 -30.32 -31.34 -7.11
N ALA A 188 -31.41 -31.59 -6.38
CA ALA A 188 -32.51 -32.42 -6.85
C ALA A 188 -33.24 -31.78 -8.05
N GLU A 189 -33.37 -30.46 -8.06
CA GLU A 189 -33.90 -29.66 -9.17
C GLU A 189 -32.91 -29.54 -10.34
N GLY A 190 -31.67 -30.03 -10.20
CA GLY A 190 -30.63 -29.96 -11.24
C GLY A 190 -30.05 -28.57 -11.49
N LYS A 191 -30.40 -27.57 -10.67
CA LYS A 191 -29.91 -26.19 -10.77
C LYS A 191 -28.43 -26.06 -10.39
N ILE A 192 -27.97 -26.92 -9.48
CA ILE A 192 -26.55 -26.98 -9.09
C ILE A 192 -26.01 -28.41 -9.20
N ARG A 193 -24.73 -28.53 -9.53
CA ARG A 193 -24.04 -29.83 -9.58
C ARG A 193 -23.82 -30.37 -8.17
N LYS A 194 -23.90 -31.70 -8.02
CA LYS A 194 -23.57 -32.36 -6.75
C LYS A 194 -22.14 -31.98 -6.32
N PRO A 195 -21.95 -31.38 -5.14
CA PRO A 195 -20.63 -30.98 -4.67
C PRO A 195 -19.73 -32.20 -4.49
N LYS A 196 -18.43 -32.04 -4.75
CA LYS A 196 -17.44 -33.01 -4.28
C LYS A 196 -17.37 -32.92 -2.75
N PRO A 197 -17.28 -34.06 -2.02
CA PRO A 197 -17.07 -34.02 -0.59
C PRO A 197 -15.73 -33.33 -0.29
N LEU A 198 -15.78 -32.34 0.61
CA LEU A 198 -14.60 -31.61 1.09
C LEU A 198 -14.08 -32.27 2.38
N PRO A 199 -12.77 -32.22 2.66
CA PRO A 199 -12.20 -32.78 3.88
C PRO A 199 -12.79 -32.10 5.14
N PRO A 200 -12.86 -32.80 6.28
CA PRO A 200 -13.26 -32.20 7.55
C PRO A 200 -12.25 -31.13 7.98
N ILE A 201 -12.75 -30.05 8.61
CA ILE A 201 -11.91 -28.97 9.14
C ILE A 201 -11.12 -29.50 10.34
N SER A 202 -9.80 -29.38 10.33
CA SER A 202 -8.96 -29.76 11.48
C SER A 202 -8.88 -28.65 12.53
N GLU A 203 -8.49 -28.97 13.77
CA GLU A 203 -8.33 -27.93 14.80
C GLU A 203 -7.16 -26.98 14.49
N GLU A 204 -6.12 -27.46 13.80
CA GLU A 204 -4.96 -26.65 13.40
C GLU A 204 -5.28 -25.64 12.29
N GLU A 205 -6.35 -25.88 11.50
CA GLU A 205 -6.80 -24.96 10.46
C GLU A 205 -7.57 -23.76 11.01
N LYS A 206 -8.03 -23.82 12.27
CA LYS A 206 -8.85 -22.77 12.88
C LYS A 206 -7.95 -21.60 13.31
N PRO A 207 -8.10 -20.41 12.69
CA PRO A 207 -7.20 -19.29 12.94
C PRO A 207 -7.42 -18.64 14.31
N PHE A 208 -8.61 -18.80 14.91
CA PHE A 208 -8.98 -18.25 16.21
C PHE A 208 -10.20 -18.95 16.81
N ALA A 209 -10.43 -18.73 18.11
CA ALA A 209 -11.61 -19.19 18.83
C ALA A 209 -12.85 -18.34 18.46
N LEU A 210 -13.97 -19.00 18.18
CA LEU A 210 -15.23 -18.36 17.86
C LEU A 210 -16.08 -18.11 19.13
N PRO A 211 -17.00 -17.13 19.10
CA PRO A 211 -18.02 -16.99 20.13
C PRO A 211 -18.93 -18.21 20.22
N GLU A 212 -19.63 -18.33 21.35
CA GLU A 212 -20.68 -19.34 21.51
C GLU A 212 -21.76 -19.17 20.44
N GLY A 213 -22.23 -20.29 19.88
CA GLY A 213 -23.23 -20.32 18.81
C GLY A 213 -22.66 -20.11 17.39
N TRP A 214 -21.39 -19.76 17.22
CA TRP A 214 -20.74 -19.65 15.91
C TRP A 214 -20.07 -20.96 15.50
N GLU A 215 -20.03 -21.24 14.20
CA GLU A 215 -19.39 -22.46 13.67
C GLU A 215 -18.47 -22.16 12.49
N TRP A 216 -17.30 -22.82 12.49
CA TRP A 216 -16.42 -22.84 11.33
C TRP A 216 -17.04 -23.71 10.25
N VAL A 217 -17.22 -23.15 9.05
CA VAL A 217 -17.76 -23.85 7.88
C VAL A 217 -16.90 -23.55 6.66
N ILE A 218 -16.74 -24.56 5.80
CA ILE A 218 -16.04 -24.36 4.52
C ILE A 218 -16.91 -23.47 3.62
N PHE A 219 -16.34 -22.40 3.07
CA PHE A 219 -17.08 -21.39 2.30
C PHE A 219 -17.96 -21.97 1.19
N GLY A 220 -17.51 -23.04 0.50
CA GLY A 220 -18.28 -23.73 -0.53
C GLY A 220 -19.55 -24.45 -0.04
N ASN A 221 -19.75 -24.57 1.28
CA ASN A 221 -20.99 -25.08 1.87
C ASN A 221 -22.04 -23.99 2.04
N VAL A 222 -21.64 -22.72 2.20
CA VAL A 222 -22.55 -21.59 2.44
C VAL A 222 -22.76 -20.70 1.22
N ALA A 223 -21.92 -20.81 0.20
CA ALA A 223 -22.04 -20.04 -1.04
C ALA A 223 -21.78 -20.89 -2.28
N ILE A 224 -22.42 -20.51 -3.38
CA ILE A 224 -22.23 -21.11 -4.72
C ILE A 224 -21.66 -20.04 -5.63
N ILE A 225 -20.62 -20.40 -6.39
CA ILE A 225 -20.10 -19.54 -7.44
C ILE A 225 -20.93 -19.79 -8.70
N GLU A 226 -21.77 -18.83 -9.05
CA GLU A 226 -22.38 -18.79 -10.38
C GLU A 226 -21.44 -18.07 -11.35
N ARG A 227 -21.17 -18.70 -12.49
CA ARG A 227 -20.42 -18.09 -13.57
C ARG A 227 -21.39 -17.78 -14.70
N GLY A 228 -21.73 -16.51 -14.88
CA GLY A 228 -22.48 -16.05 -16.04
C GLY A 228 -21.66 -16.22 -17.33
N GLY A 229 -22.32 -16.57 -18.43
CA GLY A 229 -21.74 -16.54 -19.77
C GLY A 229 -22.25 -15.32 -20.53
N SER A 230 -21.36 -14.43 -20.98
CA SER A 230 -21.81 -13.24 -21.72
C SER A 230 -22.42 -13.64 -23.08
N PRO A 231 -23.65 -13.24 -23.40
CA PRO A 231 -24.24 -13.50 -24.71
C PRO A 231 -23.44 -12.78 -25.79
N ARG A 232 -23.31 -13.43 -26.95
CA ARG A 232 -22.63 -12.89 -28.13
C ARG A 232 -23.56 -12.98 -29.34
N PRO A 233 -23.86 -11.87 -30.04
CA PRO A 233 -23.33 -10.50 -29.84
C PRO A 233 -24.05 -9.76 -28.69
N ILE A 234 -23.30 -9.08 -27.83
CA ILE A 234 -23.83 -8.44 -26.60
C ILE A 234 -24.76 -7.24 -26.87
N LYS A 235 -24.61 -6.57 -28.02
CA LYS A 235 -25.37 -5.36 -28.37
C LYS A 235 -26.88 -5.63 -28.48
N ASP A 236 -27.25 -6.85 -28.82
CA ASP A 236 -28.64 -7.26 -29.03
C ASP A 236 -29.38 -7.47 -27.69
N TYR A 237 -28.66 -7.44 -26.57
CA TYR A 237 -29.16 -7.71 -25.22
C TYR A 237 -29.02 -6.51 -24.27
N LEU A 238 -28.60 -5.34 -24.77
CA LEU A 238 -28.57 -4.09 -24.03
C LEU A 238 -29.76 -3.23 -24.47
N THR A 239 -30.56 -2.79 -23.50
CA THR A 239 -31.75 -1.95 -23.69
C THR A 239 -31.63 -0.67 -22.87
N GLU A 240 -32.16 0.42 -23.42
CA GLU A 240 -32.29 1.72 -22.74
C GLU A 240 -33.66 1.88 -22.05
N GLU A 241 -34.53 0.86 -22.14
CA GLU A 241 -35.84 0.88 -21.50
C GLU A 241 -35.72 0.80 -19.97
N SER A 242 -36.49 1.63 -19.26
CA SER A 242 -36.50 1.68 -17.78
C SER A 242 -36.95 0.37 -17.11
N SER A 243 -37.67 -0.49 -17.83
CA SER A 243 -38.09 -1.83 -17.39
C SER A 243 -37.21 -2.97 -17.95
N GLY A 244 -36.15 -2.64 -18.70
CA GLY A 244 -35.28 -3.59 -19.36
C GLY A 244 -34.25 -4.22 -18.43
N LEU A 245 -34.09 -5.55 -18.50
CA LEU A 245 -33.02 -6.27 -17.81
C LEU A 245 -31.75 -6.28 -18.66
N ASN A 246 -30.73 -5.51 -18.25
CA ASN A 246 -29.44 -5.45 -18.92
C ASN A 246 -28.44 -6.49 -18.38
N TRP A 247 -27.58 -6.99 -19.27
CA TRP A 247 -26.44 -7.83 -18.90
C TRP A 247 -25.33 -7.02 -18.21
N ILE A 248 -24.95 -7.40 -16.98
CA ILE A 248 -23.85 -6.80 -16.22
C ILE A 248 -22.55 -7.56 -16.49
N LYS A 249 -21.48 -6.87 -16.89
CA LYS A 249 -20.11 -7.42 -17.01
C LYS A 249 -19.28 -7.08 -15.78
N ILE A 250 -18.24 -7.88 -15.56
CA ILE A 250 -17.17 -7.59 -14.58
C ILE A 250 -16.51 -6.21 -14.85
N GLY A 251 -16.47 -5.75 -16.10
CA GLY A 251 -15.96 -4.43 -16.44
C GLY A 251 -16.91 -3.27 -16.15
N ASP A 252 -18.16 -3.56 -15.82
CA ASP A 252 -19.17 -2.54 -15.46
C ASP A 252 -19.18 -2.27 -13.94
N SER A 253 -18.32 -2.96 -13.17
CA SER A 253 -18.15 -2.71 -11.73
C SER A 253 -17.00 -1.73 -11.47
N ASP A 254 -17.26 -0.73 -10.64
CA ASP A 254 -16.18 0.05 -10.00
C ASP A 254 -15.43 -0.84 -9.01
N ILE A 255 -14.11 -0.66 -8.92
CA ILE A 255 -13.25 -1.40 -7.99
C ILE A 255 -13.77 -1.20 -6.56
N GLY A 256 -14.38 -2.24 -6.00
CA GLY A 256 -14.73 -2.30 -4.58
C GLY A 256 -16.16 -2.74 -4.25
N ILE A 257 -17.12 -2.76 -5.19
CA ILE A 257 -18.46 -3.29 -4.93
C ILE A 257 -19.08 -3.92 -6.19
N THR A 258 -19.39 -5.22 -6.11
CA THR A 258 -20.56 -5.78 -6.81
C THR A 258 -21.26 -6.79 -5.91
N VAL A 259 -22.46 -6.46 -5.44
CA VAL A 259 -23.47 -7.42 -4.98
C VAL A 259 -24.74 -7.10 -5.74
N THR A 260 -25.17 -8.01 -6.62
CA THR A 260 -26.54 -7.96 -7.14
C THR A 260 -27.15 -9.35 -7.03
N LEU A 261 -28.02 -9.51 -6.04
CA LEU A 261 -28.85 -10.70 -5.81
C LEU A 261 -30.24 -10.42 -6.39
N TYR A 262 -30.63 -11.16 -7.43
CA TYR A 262 -32.04 -11.44 -7.72
C TYR A 262 -32.19 -12.90 -8.14
N GLN A 263 -32.80 -13.72 -7.28
CA GLN A 263 -33.59 -14.85 -7.72
C GLN A 263 -35.05 -14.41 -7.66
N LEU A 264 -35.61 -14.01 -8.81
CA LEU A 264 -37.06 -14.05 -8.98
C LEU A 264 -37.38 -15.44 -9.53
N HIS A 265 -38.19 -16.19 -8.78
CA HIS A 265 -38.76 -17.47 -9.20
C HIS A 265 -39.65 -17.29 -10.44
#